data_AF-A0A8J3ESN1-F1
#
_entry.id   AF-A0A8J3ESN1-F1
#
_cell.length_a   1.000
_cell.length_b   1.000
_cell.length_c   1.000
_cell.angle_alpha   90.00
_cell.angle_beta   90.00
_cell.angle_gamma   90.00
#
_symmetry.space_group_name_H-M   'P 1'
#
loop_
_entity.id
_entity.type
_entity.pdbx_description
1 polymer ?
#
loop_
_entity_poly.entity_id
_entity_poly.type
_entity_poly.pdbx_seq_one_letter_code
_entity_poly.pdbx_strand_id
1 'polypeptide(L)'
;MRRSMATFAAVALMATACGTNGDDDGSTQARVAELEAELEETRQDADALLEENQQLRDEIREQPDADPGDGGDDAADDADDADDADDADDAGDTEDDGTDGTDGDGPDAGSVDGSPLPQHSAEGLTDQLRTYVDQPDQPEEWESGATPWEAAELPADLENFYDSPGDLAFDLARALDAEALGEDTWETTTRVHLDEDDDGLGYVAVLSWGFLDDAVAGRDLRVTITLEHDGWVPGGAEERFHCRRGVSDGRCV
;
A
#
# COMPACT_ATOMS: atom_id res chain seq x y z
N MET A 1 39.68 8.99 -9.17
CA MET A 1 40.13 7.59 -9.25
C MET A 1 39.22 6.79 -8.33
N ARG A 2 38.34 5.98 -8.94
CA ARG A 2 37.26 5.23 -8.28
C ARG A 2 37.80 3.95 -7.66
N ARG A 3 37.31 3.57 -6.47
CA ARG A 3 37.39 2.20 -5.97
C ARG A 3 35.97 1.73 -5.65
N SER A 4 35.41 0.91 -6.55
CA SER A 4 34.25 0.06 -6.30
C SER A 4 34.63 -0.96 -5.23
N MET A 5 33.83 -1.08 -4.18
CA MET A 5 33.79 -2.28 -3.34
C MET A 5 32.46 -2.98 -3.59
N ALA A 6 32.52 -4.03 -4.38
CA ALA A 6 31.48 -5.04 -4.44
C ALA A 6 31.60 -5.89 -3.17
N THR A 7 30.64 -5.74 -2.26
CA THR A 7 30.52 -6.59 -1.08
C THR A 7 29.80 -7.88 -1.51
N PHE A 8 30.58 -8.83 -2.01
CA PHE A 8 30.17 -10.24 -2.01
C PHE A 8 30.09 -10.66 -0.54
N ALA A 9 28.89 -11.04 -0.09
CA ALA A 9 28.69 -11.77 1.15
C ALA A 9 29.34 -13.15 1.02
N ALA A 10 30.65 -13.19 1.24
CA ALA A 10 31.37 -14.43 1.47
C ALA A 10 30.94 -14.93 2.85
N VAL A 11 30.22 -16.05 2.88
CA VAL A 11 30.04 -16.88 4.07
C VAL A 11 31.43 -17.33 4.52
N ALA A 12 32.05 -16.52 5.37
CA ALA A 12 33.27 -16.83 6.06
C ALA A 12 32.92 -17.84 7.15
N LEU A 13 32.94 -19.11 6.76
CA LEU A 13 32.98 -20.26 7.63
C LEU A 13 34.30 -20.19 8.42
N MET A 14 34.29 -19.42 9.52
CA MET A 14 35.40 -19.37 10.47
C MET A 14 35.49 -20.71 11.19
N ALA A 15 36.26 -21.62 10.59
CA ALA A 15 36.83 -22.77 11.26
C ALA A 15 37.89 -22.31 12.29
N THR A 16 37.43 -21.75 13.40
CA THR A 16 38.25 -21.56 14.61
C THR A 16 37.96 -22.69 15.59
N ALA A 17 38.71 -23.80 15.48
CA ALA A 17 38.97 -24.70 16.60
C ALA A 17 40.06 -25.73 16.26
N CYS A 18 41.31 -25.29 16.10
CA CYS A 18 42.44 -26.15 16.47
C CYS A 18 42.57 -26.09 18.00
N GLY A 19 41.76 -26.89 18.68
CA GLY A 19 41.76 -27.07 20.13
C GLY A 19 41.48 -28.53 20.45
N THR A 20 42.53 -29.34 20.39
CA THR A 20 42.55 -30.78 20.64
C THR A 20 42.05 -31.12 22.04
N ASN A 21 40.79 -31.49 22.16
CA ASN A 21 40.30 -32.40 23.20
C ASN A 21 39.45 -33.45 22.48
N GLY A 22 40.14 -34.48 21.99
CA GLY A 22 39.51 -35.63 21.37
C GLY A 22 38.65 -36.34 22.40
N ASP A 23 37.36 -36.44 22.10
CA ASP A 23 36.44 -37.55 22.40
C ASP A 23 34.98 -37.14 22.08
N ASP A 24 34.75 -36.38 20.98
CA ASP A 24 33.38 -36.14 20.48
C ASP A 24 33.31 -35.92 18.95
N ASP A 25 34.12 -36.63 18.17
CA ASP A 25 34.07 -36.58 16.69
C ASP A 25 32.76 -37.19 16.13
N GLY A 26 32.09 -38.04 16.92
CA GLY A 26 30.85 -38.69 16.52
C GLY A 26 29.64 -37.75 16.49
N SER A 27 29.54 -36.80 17.42
CA SER A 27 28.41 -35.86 17.46
C SER A 27 28.46 -34.84 16.32
N THR A 28 29.68 -34.42 15.94
CA THR A 28 29.88 -33.50 14.82
C THR A 28 29.54 -34.17 13.49
N GLN A 29 29.95 -35.42 13.28
CA GLN A 29 29.64 -36.13 12.04
C GLN A 29 28.14 -36.43 11.88
N ALA A 30 27.44 -36.76 12.99
CA ALA A 30 25.99 -36.95 12.97
C ALA A 30 25.23 -35.65 12.61
N ARG A 31 25.64 -34.52 13.20
CA ARG A 31 25.03 -33.21 12.91
C ARG A 31 25.26 -32.76 11.47
N VAL A 32 26.43 -33.05 10.89
CA VAL A 32 26.70 -32.75 9.47
C VAL A 32 25.79 -33.59 8.57
N ALA A 33 25.63 -34.89 8.85
CA ALA A 33 24.75 -35.74 8.06
C ALA A 33 23.26 -35.32 8.15
N GLU A 34 22.82 -34.85 9.32
CA GLU A 34 21.48 -34.29 9.51
C GLU A 34 21.27 -33.02 8.68
N LEU A 35 22.22 -32.07 8.74
CA LEU A 35 22.15 -30.84 7.96
C LEU A 35 22.23 -31.09 6.44
N GLU A 36 22.99 -32.09 6.00
CA GLU A 36 23.03 -32.48 4.59
C GLU A 36 21.69 -33.05 4.12
N ALA A 37 20.98 -33.79 4.98
CA ALA A 37 19.64 -34.30 4.66
C ALA A 37 18.59 -33.18 4.60
N GLU A 38 18.59 -32.26 5.57
CA GLU A 38 17.68 -31.11 5.60
C GLU A 38 17.90 -30.17 4.39
N LEU A 39 19.15 -29.98 3.99
CA LEU A 39 19.48 -29.16 2.83
C LEU A 39 19.05 -29.81 1.50
N GLU A 40 19.11 -31.14 1.42
CA GLU A 40 18.62 -31.88 0.25
C GLU A 40 17.08 -31.86 0.18
N GLU A 41 16.38 -31.98 1.31
CA GLU A 41 14.92 -31.83 1.40
C GLU A 41 14.48 -30.43 0.93
N THR A 42 15.12 -29.39 1.47
CA THR A 42 14.83 -27.99 1.10
C THR A 42 15.05 -27.74 -0.41
N ARG A 43 16.07 -28.38 -1.01
CA ARG A 43 16.31 -28.28 -2.46
C ARG A 43 15.21 -28.94 -3.27
N GLN A 44 14.74 -30.12 -2.85
CA GLN A 44 13.65 -30.83 -3.52
C GLN A 44 12.34 -30.03 -3.47
N ASP A 45 12.05 -29.40 -2.32
CA ASP A 45 10.88 -28.54 -2.17
C ASP A 45 10.96 -27.29 -3.06
N ALA A 46 12.14 -26.66 -3.15
CA ALA A 46 12.36 -25.51 -4.02
C ALA A 46 12.18 -25.88 -5.51
N ASP A 47 12.71 -27.03 -5.93
CA ASP A 47 12.55 -27.51 -7.31
C ASP A 47 11.08 -27.83 -7.63
N ALA A 48 10.35 -28.43 -6.69
CA ALA A 48 8.91 -28.71 -6.85
C ALA A 48 8.08 -27.42 -7.00
N LEU A 49 8.36 -26.39 -6.17
CA LEU A 49 7.68 -25.09 -6.28
C LEU A 49 8.00 -24.37 -7.59
N LEU A 50 9.21 -24.52 -8.12
CA LEU A 50 9.58 -23.97 -9.43
C LEU A 50 8.83 -24.66 -10.57
N GLU A 51 8.65 -25.98 -10.49
CA GLU A 51 7.87 -26.76 -11.45
C GLU A 51 6.38 -26.35 -11.41
N GLU A 52 5.80 -26.21 -10.22
CA GLU A 52 4.40 -25.73 -10.06
C GLU A 52 4.22 -24.31 -10.61
N ASN A 53 5.14 -23.39 -10.32
CA ASN A 53 5.09 -22.03 -10.86
C ASN A 53 5.20 -22.01 -12.39
N GLN A 54 6.02 -22.90 -12.96
CA GLN A 54 6.11 -23.04 -14.41
C GLN A 54 4.80 -23.57 -14.99
N GLN A 55 4.19 -24.58 -14.37
CA GLN A 55 2.90 -25.13 -14.78
C GLN A 55 1.79 -24.07 -14.74
N LEU A 56 1.70 -23.28 -13.68
CA LEU A 56 0.71 -22.20 -13.56
C LEU A 56 0.89 -21.13 -14.65
N ARG A 57 2.14 -20.78 -14.98
CA ARG A 57 2.43 -19.83 -16.07
C ARG A 57 2.03 -20.37 -17.43
N ASP A 58 2.19 -21.67 -17.64
CA ASP A 58 1.77 -22.33 -18.87
C ASP A 58 0.24 -22.42 -18.95
N GLU A 59 -0.44 -22.71 -17.83
CA GLU A 59 -1.91 -22.70 -17.74
C GLU A 59 -2.50 -21.31 -18.02
N ILE A 60 -1.93 -20.25 -17.44
CA ILE A 60 -2.36 -18.87 -17.71
C ILE A 60 -2.13 -18.50 -19.19
N ARG A 61 -1.05 -18.99 -19.82
CA ARG A 61 -0.79 -18.74 -21.25
C ARG A 61 -1.72 -19.54 -22.17
N GLU A 62 -2.09 -20.75 -21.76
CA GLU A 62 -2.98 -21.62 -22.53
C GLU A 62 -4.46 -21.28 -22.36
N GLN A 63 -4.85 -20.54 -21.30
CA GLN A 63 -6.18 -19.95 -21.25
C GLN A 63 -6.33 -19.04 -22.48
N PRO A 64 -7.15 -19.44 -23.47
CA PRO A 64 -7.38 -18.60 -24.62
C PRO A 64 -7.99 -17.31 -24.07
N ASP A 65 -7.44 -16.16 -24.49
CA ASP A 65 -8.03 -14.85 -24.19
C ASP A 65 -9.53 -14.99 -24.37
N ALA A 66 -10.26 -14.99 -23.25
CA ALA A 66 -11.71 -14.98 -23.28
C ALA A 66 -12.05 -13.63 -23.89
N ASP A 67 -12.18 -13.63 -25.22
CA ASP A 67 -12.42 -12.45 -26.04
C ASP A 67 -13.55 -11.67 -25.38
N PRO A 68 -13.26 -10.52 -24.74
CA PRO A 68 -14.31 -9.73 -24.12
C PRO A 68 -15.20 -9.05 -25.17
N GLY A 69 -14.98 -9.31 -26.47
CA GLY A 69 -15.60 -8.65 -27.61
C GLY A 69 -16.89 -9.27 -28.17
N ASP A 70 -17.42 -10.37 -27.62
CA ASP A 70 -18.74 -10.91 -28.05
C ASP A 70 -19.86 -10.56 -27.05
N GLY A 71 -19.84 -9.32 -26.56
CA GLY A 71 -20.98 -8.68 -25.92
C GLY A 71 -21.91 -8.15 -27.00
N GLY A 72 -22.90 -8.95 -27.37
CA GLY A 72 -23.79 -8.72 -28.50
C GLY A 72 -24.39 -7.32 -28.59
N ASP A 73 -24.44 -6.85 -29.84
CA ASP A 73 -25.31 -5.79 -30.34
C ASP A 73 -26.80 -6.13 -30.04
N ASP A 74 -27.23 -5.96 -28.79
CA ASP A 74 -28.66 -5.96 -28.46
C ASP A 74 -29.21 -4.55 -28.69
N ALA A 75 -29.71 -4.41 -29.92
CA ALA A 75 -30.59 -3.35 -30.38
C ALA A 75 -31.75 -3.08 -29.42
N ALA A 76 -31.87 -1.81 -29.00
CA ALA A 76 -33.12 -1.13 -28.72
C ALA A 76 -32.94 0.26 -29.34
N ASP A 77 -33.46 0.59 -30.53
CA ASP A 77 -34.85 0.52 -31.04
C ASP A 77 -35.88 1.13 -30.07
N ASP A 78 -36.39 2.29 -30.51
CA ASP A 78 -37.72 2.88 -30.28
C ASP A 78 -38.10 3.49 -28.91
N ALA A 79 -38.11 4.83 -28.87
CA ALA A 79 -39.28 5.67 -28.52
C ALA A 79 -38.87 7.16 -28.70
N ASP A 80 -39.24 7.82 -29.79
CA ASP A 80 -40.52 8.49 -30.06
C ASP A 80 -41.01 9.48 -28.98
N ASP A 81 -41.18 10.73 -29.43
CA ASP A 81 -42.14 11.76 -29.01
C ASP A 81 -42.13 12.29 -27.56
N ALA A 82 -41.81 13.58 -27.41
CA ALA A 82 -42.87 14.60 -27.40
C ALA A 82 -42.32 16.03 -27.32
N ASP A 83 -42.76 16.83 -28.29
CA ASP A 83 -42.87 18.28 -28.23
C ASP A 83 -43.53 18.76 -26.92
N ASP A 84 -42.99 19.82 -26.32
CA ASP A 84 -43.86 20.91 -25.85
C ASP A 84 -43.08 22.23 -25.78
N ALA A 85 -43.59 23.18 -26.56
CA ALA A 85 -43.19 24.57 -26.61
C ALA A 85 -43.71 25.34 -25.39
N ASP A 86 -43.01 26.41 -24.98
CA ASP A 86 -43.55 27.78 -25.03
C ASP A 86 -42.71 28.75 -24.16
N ASP A 87 -42.34 29.86 -24.81
CA ASP A 87 -42.31 31.23 -24.32
C ASP A 87 -41.68 31.56 -22.94
N ALA A 88 -40.61 32.35 -22.96
CA ALA A 88 -40.78 33.82 -22.94
C ALA A 88 -39.43 34.57 -22.95
N ASP A 89 -39.43 35.61 -23.78
CA ASP A 89 -38.45 36.66 -23.96
C ASP A 89 -37.89 37.28 -22.66
N ASP A 90 -36.56 37.43 -22.58
CA ASP A 90 -35.96 38.62 -21.95
C ASP A 90 -34.66 39.01 -22.67
N ALA A 91 -34.77 40.07 -23.47
CA ALA A 91 -33.69 40.63 -24.27
C ALA A 91 -32.88 41.64 -23.44
N GLY A 92 -31.64 41.26 -23.13
CA GLY A 92 -30.66 42.10 -22.42
C GLY A 92 -29.29 42.09 -23.07
N ASP A 93 -29.25 42.65 -24.29
CA ASP A 93 -28.13 43.38 -24.92
C ASP A 93 -26.76 43.30 -24.21
N THR A 94 -25.88 42.41 -24.70
CA THR A 94 -24.43 42.50 -24.49
C THR A 94 -23.72 42.15 -25.80
N GLU A 95 -23.17 43.17 -26.44
CA GLU A 95 -22.27 43.12 -27.60
C GLU A 95 -21.10 42.16 -27.30
N ASP A 96 -20.99 41.03 -28.02
CA ASP A 96 -20.32 40.86 -29.32
C ASP A 96 -18.79 41.08 -29.28
N ASP A 97 -18.07 40.00 -28.97
CA ASP A 97 -16.77 39.67 -29.56
C ASP A 97 -16.77 38.16 -29.84
N GLY A 98 -17.14 37.82 -31.07
CA GLY A 98 -17.22 36.45 -31.56
C GLY A 98 -15.86 35.77 -31.73
N THR A 99 -15.74 34.59 -31.13
CA THR A 99 -15.23 33.37 -31.78
C THR A 99 -15.95 32.18 -31.12
N ASP A 100 -17.04 31.71 -31.72
CA ASP A 100 -17.08 30.59 -32.67
C ASP A 100 -17.12 29.21 -31.97
N GLY A 101 -18.33 28.87 -31.50
CA GLY A 101 -19.03 27.66 -31.93
C GLY A 101 -18.54 26.32 -31.42
N THR A 102 -19.14 25.81 -30.34
CA THR A 102 -19.99 24.60 -30.39
C THR A 102 -20.56 24.31 -29.00
N ASP A 103 -21.82 24.72 -28.81
CA ASP A 103 -22.68 24.22 -27.75
C ASP A 103 -23.08 22.78 -28.09
N GLY A 104 -22.56 21.83 -27.33
CA GLY A 104 -23.02 20.45 -27.30
C GLY A 104 -23.75 20.21 -25.99
N ASP A 105 -25.08 20.24 -26.05
CA ASP A 105 -25.95 19.56 -25.09
C ASP A 105 -25.55 18.08 -25.04
N GLY A 106 -24.99 17.66 -23.91
CA GLY A 106 -24.68 16.27 -23.60
C GLY A 106 -25.37 15.86 -22.30
N PRO A 107 -26.21 14.83 -22.30
CA PRO A 107 -26.85 14.34 -21.10
C PRO A 107 -25.84 13.62 -20.21
N ASP A 108 -26.06 13.80 -18.90
CA ASP A 108 -25.98 12.82 -17.82
C ASP A 108 -24.70 11.97 -17.60
N ALA A 109 -24.48 11.67 -16.33
CA ALA A 109 -23.35 10.95 -15.76
C ALA A 109 -22.99 9.65 -16.52
N GLY A 110 -21.84 9.68 -17.19
CA GLY A 110 -21.32 8.49 -17.87
C GLY A 110 -19.95 8.72 -18.47
N SER A 111 -18.99 9.25 -17.71
CA SER A 111 -17.58 9.25 -18.11
C SER A 111 -17.05 7.81 -18.04
N VAL A 112 -17.41 7.00 -19.02
CA VAL A 112 -16.78 5.71 -19.37
C VAL A 112 -15.84 5.97 -20.54
N ASP A 113 -14.98 6.98 -20.42
CA ASP A 113 -13.79 7.03 -21.26
C ASP A 113 -12.78 6.07 -20.62
N GLY A 114 -12.40 5.02 -21.35
CA GLY A 114 -11.40 4.03 -20.91
C GLY A 114 -9.99 4.60 -20.72
N SER A 115 -9.86 5.92 -20.71
CA SER A 115 -8.72 6.64 -20.17
C SER A 115 -8.59 6.29 -18.68
N PRO A 116 -7.47 5.68 -18.24
CA PRO A 116 -7.27 5.38 -16.82
C PRO A 116 -7.45 6.68 -16.03
N LEU A 117 -8.29 6.65 -15.00
CA LEU A 117 -8.43 7.77 -14.07
C LEU A 117 -7.02 8.25 -13.68
N PRO A 118 -6.78 9.56 -13.64
CA PRO A 118 -5.49 10.07 -13.18
C PRO A 118 -5.18 9.42 -11.83
N GLN A 119 -4.11 8.63 -11.79
CA GLN A 119 -3.71 7.86 -10.60
C GLN A 119 -3.21 8.76 -9.46
N HIS A 120 -3.47 10.07 -9.49
CA HIS A 120 -2.92 11.05 -8.57
C HIS A 120 -3.93 12.19 -8.32
N SER A 121 -4.26 12.47 -7.06
CA SER A 121 -4.95 13.71 -6.65
C SER A 121 -4.02 14.93 -6.76
N ALA A 122 -4.58 16.13 -6.57
CA ALA A 122 -3.81 17.38 -6.50
C ALA A 122 -2.74 17.40 -5.37
N GLU A 123 -2.78 16.46 -4.42
CA GLU A 123 -1.76 16.27 -3.38
C GLU A 123 -0.81 15.08 -3.68
N GLY A 124 -0.84 14.54 -4.92
CA GLY A 124 -0.04 13.40 -5.34
C GLY A 124 -0.60 12.02 -4.97
N LEU A 125 -1.86 11.94 -4.51
CA LEU A 125 -2.44 10.71 -3.95
C LEU A 125 -2.88 9.71 -5.01
N THR A 126 -2.39 8.47 -4.97
CA THR A 126 -3.06 7.39 -5.69
C THR A 126 -4.43 7.12 -5.11
N ASP A 127 -5.46 7.27 -5.94
CA ASP A 127 -6.84 7.01 -5.60
C ASP A 127 -6.98 5.50 -5.37
N GLN A 128 -6.77 5.09 -4.12
CA GLN A 128 -6.96 3.70 -3.72
C GLN A 128 -8.44 3.34 -3.85
N LEU A 129 -8.70 2.15 -4.38
CA LEU A 129 -10.03 1.59 -4.51
C LEU A 129 -10.64 1.40 -3.11
N ARG A 130 -11.37 2.39 -2.62
CA ARG A 130 -12.10 2.31 -1.36
C ARG A 130 -13.29 1.38 -1.56
N THR A 131 -13.20 0.16 -1.06
CA THR A 131 -14.41 -0.66 -0.92
C THR A 131 -15.17 -0.09 0.27
N TYR A 132 -16.29 0.57 0.00
CA TYR A 132 -17.21 0.98 1.04
C TYR A 132 -17.80 -0.28 1.67
N VAL A 133 -17.23 -0.70 2.81
CA VAL A 133 -17.87 -1.69 3.65
C VAL A 133 -19.07 -1.00 4.28
N ASP A 134 -20.27 -1.53 4.05
CA ASP A 134 -21.49 -1.07 4.72
C ASP A 134 -21.23 -1.06 6.23
N GLN A 135 -21.18 0.13 6.81
CA GLN A 135 -20.99 0.25 8.25
C GLN A 135 -22.27 -0.26 8.91
N PRO A 136 -22.18 -1.16 9.91
CA PRO A 136 -23.36 -1.53 10.68
C PRO A 136 -23.98 -0.28 11.29
N ASP A 137 -25.31 -0.23 11.38
CA ASP A 137 -26.07 0.89 11.96
C ASP A 137 -25.42 1.34 13.29
N GLN A 138 -24.69 2.46 13.24
CA GLN A 138 -24.09 3.04 14.43
C GLN A 138 -25.17 3.83 15.18
N PRO A 139 -25.15 3.82 16.53
CA PRO A 139 -26.03 4.69 17.31
C PRO A 139 -25.85 6.15 16.88
N GLU A 140 -26.94 6.91 16.77
CA GLU A 140 -26.89 8.33 16.36
C GLU A 140 -26.02 9.19 17.27
N GLU A 141 -25.77 8.75 18.51
CA GLU A 141 -24.89 9.41 19.47
C GLU A 141 -23.38 9.18 19.25
N TRP A 142 -22.98 8.31 18.31
CA TRP A 142 -21.57 8.06 18.01
C TRP A 142 -21.10 8.95 16.87
N GLU A 143 -20.14 9.83 17.16
CA GLU A 143 -19.47 10.67 16.17
C GLU A 143 -18.05 10.14 15.99
N SER A 144 -17.78 9.44 14.88
CA SER A 144 -16.43 8.96 14.57
C SER A 144 -15.41 10.10 14.59
N GLY A 145 -14.20 9.83 15.07
CA GLY A 145 -13.14 10.84 15.14
C GLY A 145 -11.74 10.23 15.09
N ALA A 146 -10.72 11.08 15.19
CA ALA A 146 -9.34 10.65 15.33
C ALA A 146 -8.69 11.38 16.52
N THR A 147 -7.85 10.68 17.28
CA THR A 147 -7.07 11.32 18.35
C THR A 147 -6.08 12.31 17.75
N PRO A 148 -5.60 13.30 18.53
CA PRO A 148 -4.43 14.07 18.16
C PRO A 148 -3.23 13.15 17.90
N TRP A 149 -2.27 13.64 17.11
CA TRP A 149 -0.96 13.00 16.99
C TRP A 149 -0.23 13.13 18.32
N GLU A 150 0.26 12.02 18.85
CA GLU A 150 1.11 11.95 20.03
C GLU A 150 2.45 11.34 19.68
N ALA A 151 3.50 11.74 20.40
CA ALA A 151 4.82 11.16 20.19
C ALA A 151 4.80 9.65 20.47
N ALA A 152 5.38 8.88 19.55
CA ALA A 152 5.46 7.44 19.61
C ALA A 152 6.92 6.98 19.61
N GLU A 153 7.16 5.78 20.13
CA GLU A 153 8.46 5.13 20.02
C GLU A 153 8.55 4.40 18.68
N LEU A 154 9.70 4.54 18.01
CA LEU A 154 10.01 3.73 16.84
C LEU A 154 10.33 2.30 17.28
N PRO A 155 9.87 1.29 16.53
CA PRO A 155 10.41 -0.06 16.67
C PRO A 155 11.94 -0.04 16.60
N ALA A 156 12.61 -0.69 17.55
CA ALA A 156 14.07 -0.63 17.70
C ALA A 156 14.83 -1.10 16.44
N ASP A 157 14.24 -2.02 15.68
CA ASP A 157 14.82 -2.52 14.43
C ASP A 157 14.83 -1.48 13.31
N LEU A 158 14.12 -0.35 13.49
CA LEU A 158 14.00 0.69 12.49
C LEU A 158 15.00 1.84 12.66
N GLU A 159 15.81 1.88 13.72
CA GLU A 159 16.82 2.94 13.96
C GLU A 159 18.02 2.93 12.97
N ASN A 160 17.90 2.14 11.89
CA ASN A 160 18.95 1.94 10.89
C ASN A 160 18.93 3.00 9.78
N PHE A 161 19.96 2.93 8.94
CA PHE A 161 20.11 3.72 7.73
C PHE A 161 19.46 3.00 6.54
N TYR A 162 18.74 3.73 5.69
CA TYR A 162 18.03 3.19 4.53
C TYR A 162 18.48 3.82 3.22
N ASP A 163 18.58 3.02 2.16
CA ASP A 163 18.96 3.50 0.83
C ASP A 163 17.84 4.35 0.20
N SER A 164 16.58 4.08 0.54
CA SER A 164 15.43 4.88 0.10
C SER A 164 14.34 4.99 1.17
N PRO A 165 13.46 6.00 1.09
CA PRO A 165 12.30 6.11 1.98
C PRO A 165 11.35 4.91 1.82
N GLY A 166 11.30 4.32 0.63
CA GLY A 166 10.47 3.15 0.34
C GLY A 166 10.92 1.90 1.09
N ASP A 167 12.25 1.71 1.25
CA ASP A 167 12.80 0.60 2.03
C ASP A 167 12.42 0.75 3.51
N LEU A 168 12.53 1.96 4.06
CA LEU A 168 12.07 2.27 5.42
C LEU A 168 10.56 2.03 5.55
N ALA A 169 9.78 2.45 4.56
CA ALA A 169 8.34 2.26 4.56
C ALA A 169 7.91 0.79 4.54
N PHE A 170 8.65 -0.04 3.80
CA PHE A 170 8.45 -1.48 3.78
C PHE A 170 8.80 -2.12 5.12
N ASP A 171 9.97 -1.81 5.69
CA ASP A 171 10.38 -2.36 6.99
C ASP A 171 9.49 -1.86 8.14
N LEU A 172 9.03 -0.61 8.08
CA LEU A 172 8.08 -0.07 9.04
C LEU A 172 6.74 -0.79 8.96
N ALA A 173 6.20 -0.98 7.76
CA ALA A 173 4.96 -1.73 7.57
C ALA A 173 5.11 -3.17 8.10
N ARG A 174 6.22 -3.84 7.81
CA ARG A 174 6.52 -5.19 8.30
C ARG A 174 6.66 -5.25 9.83
N ALA A 175 7.31 -4.27 10.44
CA ALA A 175 7.46 -4.19 11.88
C ALA A 175 6.11 -3.97 12.58
N LEU A 176 5.24 -3.17 11.96
CA LEU A 176 3.90 -2.90 12.49
C LEU A 176 2.91 -4.03 12.21
N ASP A 177 3.01 -4.76 11.10
CA ASP A 177 2.09 -5.86 10.76
C ASP A 177 2.08 -6.96 11.84
N ALA A 178 3.20 -7.12 12.56
CA ALA A 178 3.29 -8.01 13.72
C ALA A 178 2.48 -7.55 14.95
N GLU A 179 2.13 -6.26 15.04
CA GLU A 179 1.56 -5.61 16.22
C GLU A 179 0.28 -4.79 15.94
N ALA A 180 -0.09 -4.58 14.66
CA ALA A 180 -0.87 -3.41 14.26
C ALA A 180 -2.24 -3.36 14.92
N LEU A 181 -3.08 -4.40 14.80
CA LEU A 181 -4.37 -4.48 15.50
C LEU A 181 -4.82 -5.93 15.78
N GLY A 182 -3.91 -6.91 15.79
CA GLY A 182 -4.23 -8.34 15.84
C GLY A 182 -4.66 -8.91 14.49
N GLU A 183 -5.34 -10.07 14.48
CA GLU A 183 -5.79 -10.74 13.24
C GLU A 183 -6.94 -10.00 12.52
N ASP A 184 -7.45 -8.91 13.12
CA ASP A 184 -8.62 -8.15 12.68
C ASP A 184 -8.26 -6.87 11.88
N THR A 185 -7.00 -6.73 11.44
CA THR A 185 -6.61 -5.73 10.43
C THR A 185 -7.03 -6.22 9.04
N TRP A 186 -7.81 -5.42 8.31
CA TRP A 186 -8.20 -5.75 6.93
C TRP A 186 -7.63 -4.78 5.88
N GLU A 187 -7.07 -3.65 6.30
CA GLU A 187 -6.45 -2.69 5.37
C GLU A 187 -5.23 -2.02 5.99
N THR A 188 -4.10 -2.10 5.28
CA THR A 188 -2.87 -1.35 5.60
C THR A 188 -2.43 -0.57 4.37
N THR A 189 -2.21 0.73 4.55
CA THR A 189 -1.75 1.65 3.51
C THR A 189 -0.47 2.33 3.93
N THR A 190 0.56 2.20 3.10
CA THR A 190 1.86 2.84 3.32
C THR A 190 2.02 4.05 2.41
N ARG A 191 2.54 5.15 2.95
CA ARG A 191 2.74 6.41 2.23
C ARG A 191 4.13 6.98 2.50
N VAL A 192 4.72 7.57 1.48
CA VAL A 192 5.96 8.35 1.57
C VAL A 192 5.66 9.75 1.05
N HIS A 193 6.05 10.76 1.81
CA HIS A 193 5.95 12.17 1.42
C HIS A 193 7.32 12.83 1.61
N LEU A 194 7.86 13.43 0.56
CA LEU A 194 9.08 14.22 0.63
C LEU A 194 8.70 15.69 0.66
N ASP A 195 9.39 16.47 1.48
CA ASP A 195 9.17 17.91 1.57
C ASP A 195 9.62 18.58 0.26
N GLU A 196 8.75 19.40 -0.33
CA GLU A 196 9.04 20.07 -1.60
C GLU A 196 10.05 21.21 -1.44
N ASP A 197 10.16 21.76 -0.24
CA ASP A 197 11.05 22.87 0.10
C ASP A 197 12.40 22.39 0.68
N ASP A 198 12.48 21.15 1.17
CA ASP A 198 13.68 20.51 1.71
C ASP A 198 13.84 19.06 1.20
N ASP A 199 14.74 18.88 0.22
CA ASP A 199 15.02 17.57 -0.39
C ASP A 199 15.65 16.55 0.58
N GLY A 200 16.07 17.02 1.76
CA GLY A 200 16.57 16.20 2.85
C GLY A 200 15.55 15.86 3.91
N LEU A 201 14.27 16.25 3.78
CA LEU A 201 13.23 15.99 4.76
C LEU A 201 12.05 15.22 4.15
N GLY A 202 11.48 14.32 4.92
CA GLY A 202 10.26 13.62 4.52
C GLY A 202 9.54 12.95 5.68
N TYR A 203 8.47 12.25 5.33
CA TYR A 203 7.63 11.48 6.22
C TYR A 203 7.28 10.14 5.58
N VAL A 204 7.31 9.10 6.40
CA VAL A 204 6.77 7.78 6.06
C VAL A 204 5.63 7.49 7.00
N ALA A 205 4.47 7.09 6.46
CA ALA A 205 3.29 6.79 7.25
C ALA A 205 2.75 5.41 6.91
N VAL A 206 2.37 4.66 7.94
CA VAL A 206 1.61 3.41 7.83
C VAL A 206 0.25 3.65 8.49
N LEU A 207 -0.80 3.54 7.68
CA LEU A 207 -2.19 3.75 8.06
C LEU A 207 -2.85 2.37 8.10
N SER A 208 -3.31 1.95 9.27
CA SER A 208 -3.92 0.62 9.47
C SER A 208 -5.36 0.78 9.91
N TRP A 209 -6.27 0.06 9.26
CA TRP A 209 -7.68 -0.01 9.61
C TRP A 209 -8.06 -1.44 9.99
N GLY A 210 -8.79 -1.57 11.08
CA GLY A 210 -9.07 -2.85 11.73
C GLY A 210 -10.13 -2.73 12.83
N PHE A 211 -10.64 -3.87 13.29
CA PHE A 211 -11.59 -3.94 14.41
C PHE A 211 -10.79 -4.42 15.61
N LEU A 212 -9.94 -3.54 16.13
CA LEU A 212 -9.19 -3.86 17.35
C LEU A 212 -10.15 -4.08 18.53
N ASP A 213 -11.08 -3.15 18.69
CA ASP A 213 -12.16 -3.22 19.67
C ASP A 213 -13.38 -2.41 19.19
N ASP A 214 -14.34 -2.22 20.09
CA ASP A 214 -15.57 -1.48 19.82
C ASP A 214 -15.37 0.05 19.81
N ALA A 215 -14.20 0.54 20.21
CA ALA A 215 -13.83 1.95 20.31
C ALA A 215 -12.84 2.39 19.21
N VAL A 216 -11.90 1.54 18.78
CA VAL A 216 -10.79 1.82 17.86
C VAL A 216 -11.04 1.14 16.51
N ALA A 217 -11.08 1.97 15.46
CA ALA A 217 -11.25 1.57 14.05
C ALA A 217 -9.92 1.44 13.29
N GLY A 218 -8.83 1.97 13.85
CA GLY A 218 -7.56 2.05 13.14
C GLY A 218 -6.47 2.75 13.93
N ARG A 219 -5.24 2.62 13.43
CA ARG A 219 -4.03 3.25 13.96
C ARG A 219 -3.20 3.77 12.80
N ASP A 220 -2.79 5.03 12.90
CA ASP A 220 -1.81 5.61 12.00
C ASP A 220 -0.49 5.81 12.76
N LEU A 221 0.62 5.40 12.17
CA LEU A 221 1.96 5.79 12.62
C LEU A 221 2.61 6.60 11.51
N ARG A 222 3.23 7.74 11.87
CA ARG A 222 4.05 8.55 10.98
C ARG A 222 5.45 8.70 11.56
N VAL A 223 6.45 8.58 10.71
CA VAL A 223 7.88 8.72 11.03
C VAL A 223 8.44 9.85 10.19
N THR A 224 9.06 10.83 10.84
CA THR A 224 9.87 11.85 10.14
C THR A 224 11.19 11.20 9.72
N ILE A 225 11.64 11.46 8.49
CA ILE A 225 12.89 10.94 7.95
C ILE A 225 13.76 12.09 7.45
N THR A 226 15.07 11.94 7.61
CA THR A 226 16.05 12.94 7.16
C THR A 226 17.11 12.27 6.28
N LEU A 227 17.52 12.94 5.20
CA LEU A 227 18.61 12.49 4.34
C LEU A 227 19.96 12.88 4.98
N GLU A 228 20.74 11.89 5.36
CA GLU A 228 22.10 12.05 5.88
C GLU A 228 23.09 11.24 5.04
N HIS A 229 24.20 11.83 4.61
CA HIS A 229 25.31 11.09 3.97
C HIS A 229 24.89 10.08 2.87
N ASP A 230 23.94 10.47 2.01
CA ASP A 230 23.37 9.69 0.91
C ASP A 230 22.34 8.60 1.28
N GLY A 231 21.73 8.66 2.48
CA GLY A 231 20.59 7.80 2.79
C GLY A 231 19.73 8.30 3.94
N TRP A 232 18.60 7.63 4.13
CA TRP A 232 17.50 8.10 4.96
C TRP A 232 17.60 7.53 6.36
N VAL A 233 17.53 8.42 7.34
CA VAL A 233 17.58 8.09 8.76
C VAL A 233 16.22 8.45 9.38
N PRO A 234 15.56 7.53 10.09
CA PRO A 234 14.36 7.85 10.83
C PRO A 234 14.68 8.76 12.03
N GLY A 235 13.82 9.76 12.21
CA GLY A 235 13.85 10.70 13.33
C GLY A 235 12.78 10.36 14.35
N GLY A 236 11.87 11.31 14.60
CA GLY A 236 10.74 11.11 15.52
C GLY A 236 9.61 10.30 14.89
N ALA A 237 8.85 9.58 15.72
CA ALA A 237 7.58 9.00 15.34
C ALA A 237 6.42 9.65 16.11
N GLU A 238 5.27 9.64 15.46
CA GLU A 238 3.99 10.07 16.03
C GLU A 238 2.93 9.04 15.69
N GLU A 239 1.97 8.84 16.59
CA GLU A 239 0.82 7.98 16.37
C GLU A 239 -0.51 8.70 16.62
N ARG A 240 -1.57 8.19 15.98
CA ARG A 240 -2.95 8.52 16.32
C ARG A 240 -3.85 7.32 16.09
N PHE A 241 -5.01 7.33 16.74
CA PHE A 241 -6.04 6.31 16.61
C PHE A 241 -7.28 6.87 15.92
N HIS A 242 -7.92 6.06 15.10
CA HIS A 242 -9.26 6.33 14.57
C HIS A 242 -10.28 5.69 15.52
N CYS A 243 -11.26 6.46 15.96
CA CYS A 243 -12.21 6.06 16.99
C CYS A 243 -13.63 5.94 16.41
N ARG A 244 -14.29 4.81 16.64
CA ARG A 244 -15.65 4.52 16.15
C ARG A 244 -16.72 5.31 16.91
N ARG A 245 -16.62 5.35 18.24
CA ARG A 245 -17.61 6.02 19.11
C ARG A 245 -17.25 7.47 19.44
N GLY A 246 -16.15 7.95 18.85
CA GLY A 246 -15.65 9.30 19.03
C GLY A 246 -14.48 9.42 19.98
N VAL A 247 -14.14 10.67 20.29
CA VAL A 247 -12.95 11.04 21.05
C VAL A 247 -13.35 11.83 22.29
N SER A 248 -12.90 11.40 23.47
CA SER A 248 -13.02 12.15 24.72
C SER A 248 -11.66 12.22 25.42
N ASP A 249 -11.28 13.42 25.86
CA ASP A 249 -10.00 13.67 26.54
C ASP A 249 -8.78 13.11 25.79
N GLY A 250 -8.81 13.16 24.45
CA GLY A 250 -7.74 12.67 23.59
C GLY A 250 -7.70 11.14 23.41
N ARG A 251 -8.74 10.41 23.84
CA ARG A 251 -8.81 8.95 23.77
C ARG A 251 -10.08 8.49 23.07
N CYS A 252 -10.03 7.32 22.45
CA CYS A 252 -11.23 6.67 21.95
C CYS A 252 -12.15 6.28 23.13
N VAL A 253 -13.46 6.46 22.94
CA VAL A 253 -14.52 6.04 23.87
C VAL A 253 -15.38 4.94 23.28
#